data_AF-B8HGX6-F1
#
_entry.id   AF-B8HGX6-F1
#
_cell.length_a   1.000
_cell.length_b   1.000
_cell.length_c   1.000
_cell.angle_alpha   90.00
_cell.angle_beta   90.00
_cell.angle_gamma   90.00
#
_symmetry.space_group_name_H-M   'P 1'
#
loop_
_entity.id
_entity.type
_entity.pdbx_description
1 polymer ?
#
loop_
_entity_poly.entity_id
_entity_poly.type
_entity_poly.pdbx_seq_one_letter_code
_entity_poly.pdbx_strand_id
1 'polypeptide(L)'
;MAGALRKTMIYLGLADGDEHYESEQLNTRKDEDETMEADREERRAPAPVREVSRETSYTPEEEYRAPVTPIKRAASSREETSGLRQITTIHPRSYNDAKLIGESFRDGIPVIMNVTDMGESDAKRLVDFSAGLVFGLRGSIERVTNKVFLLSPSYVEVIGDDKKASDTQASFFNQS
;
A
#
# COMPACT_ATOMS: atom_id res chain seq x y z
N MET A 1 3.94 24.48 -38.56
CA MET A 1 4.80 23.82 -37.55
C MET A 1 4.34 24.00 -36.09
N ALA A 2 3.10 24.47 -35.80
CA ALA A 2 2.69 24.79 -34.43
C ALA A 2 2.41 23.58 -33.50
N GLY A 3 2.13 22.38 -34.05
CA GLY A 3 1.70 21.22 -33.25
C GLY A 3 2.77 20.63 -32.32
N ALA A 4 4.07 20.76 -32.66
CA ALA A 4 5.15 20.21 -31.84
C ALA A 4 5.25 20.90 -30.47
N LEU A 5 5.14 22.23 -30.44
CA LEU A 5 5.21 23.04 -29.22
C LEU A 5 4.03 22.77 -28.27
N ARG A 6 2.80 22.59 -28.78
CA ARG A 6 1.65 22.23 -27.94
C ARG A 6 1.87 20.88 -27.27
N LYS A 7 2.43 19.90 -27.99
CA LYS A 7 2.66 18.55 -27.47
C LYS A 7 3.73 18.52 -26.37
N THR A 8 4.78 19.34 -26.48
CA THR A 8 5.78 19.51 -25.40
C THR A 8 5.23 20.29 -24.21
N MET A 9 4.33 21.25 -24.40
CA MET A 9 3.67 21.96 -23.29
C MET A 9 2.77 21.05 -22.46
N ILE A 10 1.96 20.20 -23.10
CA ILE A 10 1.12 19.21 -22.41
C ILE A 10 2.00 18.20 -21.66
N TYR A 11 3.08 17.70 -22.28
CA TYR A 11 4.02 16.77 -21.64
C TYR A 11 4.75 17.38 -20.42
N LEU A 12 5.02 18.68 -20.42
CA LEU A 12 5.66 19.41 -19.32
C LEU A 12 4.67 19.91 -18.25
N GLY A 13 3.37 19.62 -18.38
CA GLY A 13 2.34 20.14 -17.47
C GLY A 13 2.16 21.66 -17.52
N LEU A 14 2.60 22.30 -18.61
CA LEU A 14 2.53 23.76 -18.82
C LEU A 14 1.27 24.20 -19.58
N ALA A 15 0.43 23.26 -20.00
CA ALA A 15 -0.88 23.50 -20.58
C ALA A 15 -1.80 22.32 -20.28
N ASP A 16 -3.00 22.60 -19.77
CA ASP A 16 -4.05 21.59 -19.70
C ASP A 16 -4.39 21.07 -21.10
N GLY A 17 -4.40 19.75 -21.24
CA GLY A 17 -4.90 19.05 -22.40
C GLY A 17 -6.33 18.60 -22.12
N ASP A 18 -7.31 19.27 -22.73
CA ASP A 18 -8.73 18.93 -22.58
C ASP A 18 -9.05 17.54 -23.17
N GLU A 19 -8.86 16.48 -22.38
CA GLU A 19 -9.35 15.13 -22.68
C GLU A 19 -10.63 14.86 -21.88
N HIS A 20 -11.76 15.26 -22.47
CA HIS A 20 -13.09 14.85 -22.03
C HIS A 20 -13.24 13.31 -22.18
N TYR A 21 -13.18 12.58 -21.06
CA TYR A 21 -13.59 11.18 -21.00
C TYR A 21 -15.02 11.06 -20.46
N GLU A 22 -15.98 11.14 -21.38
CA GLU A 22 -17.32 10.59 -21.14
C GLU A 22 -17.28 9.06 -21.30
N SER A 23 -17.74 8.32 -20.29
CA SER A 23 -18.06 6.90 -20.44
C SER A 23 -19.30 6.56 -19.63
N GLU A 24 -20.46 6.80 -20.24
CA GLU A 24 -21.73 6.27 -19.74
C GLU A 24 -21.76 4.75 -19.92
N GLN A 25 -21.96 4.01 -18.82
CA GLN A 25 -22.36 2.60 -18.87
C GLN A 25 -23.74 2.42 -18.22
N LEU A 26 -24.78 2.62 -19.03
CA LEU A 26 -26.05 1.94 -18.80
C LEU A 26 -25.89 0.47 -19.21
N ASN A 27 -26.11 -0.45 -18.28
CA ASN A 27 -27.07 -1.55 -18.48
C ASN A 27 -27.35 -2.28 -17.17
N THR A 28 -28.63 -2.58 -16.93
CA THR A 28 -29.11 -3.36 -15.79
C THR A 28 -29.91 -4.55 -16.30
N ARG A 29 -30.02 -5.60 -15.46
CA ARG A 29 -30.80 -6.84 -15.69
C ARG A 29 -30.08 -7.84 -16.64
N LYS A 30 -30.20 -9.16 -16.49
CA LYS A 30 -31.01 -9.98 -15.56
C LYS A 30 -30.47 -11.43 -15.54
N ASP A 31 -30.70 -12.14 -14.42
CA ASP A 31 -30.68 -13.61 -14.28
C ASP A 31 -29.32 -14.32 -14.59
N GLU A 32 -28.99 -15.57 -14.21
CA GLU A 32 -29.74 -16.73 -13.68
C GLU A 32 -28.99 -17.43 -12.51
N ASP A 33 -29.70 -18.24 -11.71
CA ASP A 33 -29.15 -19.19 -10.72
C ASP A 33 -28.39 -20.36 -11.39
N GLU A 34 -27.39 -20.95 -10.71
CA GLU A 34 -27.35 -22.41 -10.45
C GLU A 34 -26.22 -22.81 -9.47
N THR A 35 -26.25 -24.07 -9.00
CA THR A 35 -25.83 -24.45 -7.64
C THR A 35 -24.61 -25.39 -7.53
N MET A 36 -23.83 -25.17 -6.46
CA MET A 36 -23.16 -26.15 -5.54
C MET A 36 -22.30 -27.33 -6.07
N GLU A 37 -21.49 -27.85 -5.12
CA GLU A 37 -20.67 -29.08 -5.14
C GLU A 37 -19.27 -28.89 -5.75
N ALA A 38 -18.20 -28.63 -4.99
CA ALA A 38 -17.61 -29.39 -3.87
C ALA A 38 -17.06 -30.76 -4.29
N ASP A 39 -15.74 -30.82 -4.59
CA ASP A 39 -14.97 -32.00 -4.20
C ASP A 39 -13.47 -31.73 -3.99
N ARG A 40 -12.85 -32.55 -3.13
CA ARG A 40 -11.46 -32.39 -2.66
C ARG A 40 -10.82 -33.75 -2.35
N GLU A 41 -10.15 -34.34 -3.32
CA GLU A 41 -9.30 -35.54 -3.15
C GLU A 41 -7.92 -35.25 -3.78
N GLU A 42 -6.81 -35.29 -3.06
CA GLU A 42 -6.09 -36.48 -2.54
C GLU A 42 -5.43 -37.38 -3.61
N ARG A 43 -4.12 -37.14 -3.81
CA ARG A 43 -3.05 -38.16 -3.84
C ARG A 43 -3.28 -39.45 -4.66
N ARG A 44 -2.64 -39.56 -5.83
CA ARG A 44 -1.64 -40.62 -6.12
C ARG A 44 -0.94 -40.46 -7.48
N ALA A 45 0.34 -40.86 -7.54
CA ALA A 45 1.11 -40.99 -8.78
C ALA A 45 1.47 -42.47 -9.06
N PRO A 46 1.51 -42.86 -10.35
CA PRO A 46 2.57 -43.71 -10.94
C PRO A 46 2.99 -43.20 -12.34
N ALA A 47 4.07 -43.61 -13.02
CA ALA A 47 5.30 -44.38 -12.70
C ALA A 47 6.37 -44.05 -13.79
N PRO A 48 7.68 -44.31 -13.57
CA PRO A 48 8.73 -43.89 -14.51
C PRO A 48 8.97 -44.91 -15.64
N VAL A 49 9.30 -44.41 -16.84
CA VAL A 49 9.72 -45.23 -18.00
C VAL A 49 11.25 -45.30 -18.05
N ARG A 50 11.81 -46.50 -18.20
CA ARG A 50 13.23 -46.75 -18.49
C ARG A 50 13.37 -47.12 -19.96
N GLU A 51 14.29 -46.49 -20.66
CA GLU A 51 14.73 -46.92 -21.99
C GLU A 51 16.26 -47.04 -22.03
N VAL A 52 16.76 -48.00 -22.81
CA VAL A 52 18.15 -48.49 -22.75
C VAL A 52 18.75 -48.53 -24.14
N SER A 53 19.81 -47.74 -24.37
CA SER A 53 20.98 -48.06 -25.24
C SER A 53 21.99 -46.90 -25.15
N ARG A 54 23.25 -47.08 -24.74
CA ARG A 54 24.37 -47.83 -25.37
C ARG A 54 25.07 -46.98 -26.43
N GLU A 55 26.26 -46.43 -26.11
CA GLU A 55 27.51 -46.72 -26.85
C GLU A 55 28.76 -46.00 -26.27
N THR A 56 29.84 -46.80 -26.18
CA THR A 56 31.26 -46.46 -26.34
C THR A 56 31.86 -45.22 -25.64
N SER A 57 32.67 -45.47 -24.60
CA SER A 57 33.64 -44.50 -24.07
C SER A 57 35.07 -44.95 -24.35
N TYR A 58 35.85 -44.09 -25.01
CA TYR A 58 37.31 -44.15 -25.02
C TYR A 58 37.87 -43.38 -23.80
N THR A 59 38.99 -43.84 -23.27
CA THR A 59 39.69 -43.31 -22.08
C THR A 59 41.10 -42.83 -22.47
N PRO A 60 41.83 -42.09 -21.62
CA PRO A 60 41.50 -40.75 -21.11
C PRO A 60 42.70 -39.78 -21.22
N GLU A 61 42.48 -38.46 -21.13
CA GLU A 61 43.57 -37.52 -20.83
C GLU A 61 43.17 -36.62 -19.64
N GLU A 62 43.91 -36.77 -18.54
CA GLU A 62 43.63 -36.09 -17.26
C GLU A 62 44.11 -34.63 -17.27
N GLU A 63 43.35 -33.74 -17.89
CA GLU A 63 43.54 -32.30 -17.70
C GLU A 63 43.08 -31.89 -16.29
N TYR A 64 44.03 -31.53 -15.43
CA TYR A 64 43.83 -31.28 -13.99
C TYR A 64 43.03 -29.99 -13.71
N ARG A 65 41.71 -30.04 -13.88
CA ARG A 65 40.82 -28.90 -13.62
C ARG A 65 40.61 -28.71 -12.11
N ALA A 66 41.15 -27.61 -11.59
CA ALA A 66 40.96 -27.19 -10.21
C ALA A 66 39.44 -27.05 -9.89
N PRO A 67 38.99 -27.45 -8.68
CA PRO A 67 37.59 -27.39 -8.30
C PRO A 67 37.13 -25.93 -8.16
N VAL A 68 36.34 -25.46 -9.14
CA VAL A 68 35.68 -24.16 -9.08
C VAL A 68 34.59 -24.21 -7.99
N THR A 69 34.86 -23.58 -6.86
CA THR A 69 33.84 -23.39 -5.83
C THR A 69 32.73 -22.50 -6.38
N PRO A 70 31.44 -22.91 -6.29
CA PRO A 70 30.35 -22.05 -6.73
C PRO A 70 30.35 -20.75 -5.92
N ILE A 71 30.55 -19.61 -6.59
CA ILE A 71 30.36 -18.31 -5.98
C ILE A 71 28.89 -18.22 -5.57
N LYS A 72 28.62 -18.41 -4.28
CA LYS A 72 27.33 -18.10 -3.69
C LYS A 72 27.09 -16.62 -3.95
N ARG A 73 26.23 -16.31 -4.92
CA ARG A 73 25.71 -14.95 -5.09
C ARG A 73 25.14 -14.57 -3.73
N ALA A 74 25.69 -13.54 -3.11
CA ALA A 74 25.11 -12.97 -1.92
C ALA A 74 23.64 -12.70 -2.27
N ALA A 75 22.72 -13.20 -1.43
CA ALA A 75 21.31 -12.87 -1.60
C ALA A 75 21.26 -11.34 -1.60
N SER A 76 20.80 -10.76 -2.71
CA SER A 76 20.66 -9.32 -2.81
C SER A 76 19.73 -8.91 -1.69
N SER A 77 20.29 -8.30 -0.65
CA SER A 77 19.57 -7.62 0.40
C SER A 77 18.88 -6.45 -0.28
N ARG A 78 17.72 -6.74 -0.87
CA ARG A 78 16.72 -5.74 -1.19
C ARG A 78 16.16 -5.30 0.16
N GLU A 79 16.99 -4.54 0.88
CA GLU A 79 16.60 -3.83 2.08
C GLU A 79 15.32 -3.10 1.71
N GLU A 80 14.26 -3.34 2.47
CA GLU A 80 12.96 -2.74 2.19
C GLU A 80 12.94 -1.28 2.67
N THR A 81 13.89 -0.51 2.13
CA THR A 81 13.90 0.95 2.08
C THR A 81 12.84 1.46 1.08
N SER A 82 11.64 0.88 1.17
CA SER A 82 10.41 1.58 0.82
C SER A 82 10.12 2.63 1.90
N GLY A 83 11.07 3.54 2.09
CA GLY A 83 10.87 4.75 2.88
C GLY A 83 9.67 5.50 2.34
N LEU A 84 8.93 6.14 3.23
CA LEU A 84 7.63 6.78 3.00
C LEU A 84 7.57 7.56 1.67
N ARG A 85 6.96 6.95 0.64
CA ARG A 85 6.89 7.51 -0.72
C ARG A 85 5.69 8.41 -0.96
N GLN A 86 4.66 8.28 -0.12
CA GLN A 86 3.37 8.92 -0.31
C GLN A 86 2.73 9.24 1.03
N ILE A 87 2.05 10.39 1.08
CA ILE A 87 1.08 10.80 2.08
C ILE A 87 -0.15 11.23 1.27
N THR A 88 -1.36 10.91 1.74
CA THR A 88 -2.60 11.36 1.10
C THR A 88 -3.32 12.39 1.96
N THR A 89 -3.96 13.37 1.32
CA THR A 89 -4.75 14.40 2.01
C THR A 89 -6.20 14.30 1.57
N ILE A 90 -7.09 14.00 2.51
CA ILE A 90 -8.52 13.81 2.26
C ILE A 90 -9.28 14.96 2.91
N HIS A 91 -10.15 15.59 2.11
CA HIS A 91 -11.04 16.68 2.51
C HIS A 91 -12.48 16.15 2.55
N PRO A 92 -12.85 15.36 3.59
CA PRO A 92 -14.18 14.78 3.71
C PRO A 92 -15.25 15.87 3.78
N ARG A 93 -16.38 15.61 3.11
CA ARG A 93 -17.59 16.46 3.13
C ARG A 93 -18.78 15.73 3.77
N SER A 94 -18.65 14.43 3.98
CA SER A 94 -19.67 13.56 4.58
C SER A 94 -19.03 12.43 5.39
N TYR A 95 -19.81 11.77 6.24
CA TYR A 95 -19.34 10.57 6.95
C TYR A 95 -18.99 9.41 6.00
N ASN A 96 -19.52 9.39 4.76
CA ASN A 96 -19.22 8.32 3.79
C ASN A 96 -17.74 8.33 3.34
N ASP A 97 -17.06 9.48 3.43
CA ASP A 97 -15.65 9.64 3.11
C ASP A 97 -14.72 8.87 4.09
N ALA A 98 -15.27 8.39 5.22
CA ALA A 98 -14.61 7.45 6.13
C ALA A 98 -14.02 6.22 5.41
N LYS A 99 -14.69 5.74 4.35
CA LYS A 99 -14.20 4.61 3.55
C LYS A 99 -12.82 4.92 2.93
N LEU A 100 -12.67 6.08 2.29
CA LEU A 100 -11.43 6.48 1.62
C LEU A 100 -10.26 6.65 2.60
N ILE A 101 -10.55 7.18 3.79
CA ILE A 101 -9.59 7.29 4.90
C ILE A 101 -9.19 5.89 5.38
N GLY A 102 -10.16 5.00 5.61
CA GLY A 102 -9.96 3.62 6.04
C GLY A 102 -9.12 2.79 5.08
N GLU A 103 -9.42 2.87 3.77
CA GLU A 103 -8.70 2.15 2.72
C GLU A 103 -7.26 2.65 2.60
N SER A 104 -7.05 3.97 2.44
CA SER A 104 -5.70 4.56 2.32
C SER A 104 -4.80 4.20 3.50
N PHE A 105 -5.35 4.27 4.72
CA PHE A 105 -4.61 3.99 5.94
C PHE A 105 -4.29 2.51 6.14
N ARG A 106 -5.24 1.61 5.80
CA ARG A 106 -5.03 0.15 5.82
C ARG A 106 -3.95 -0.27 4.82
N ASP A 107 -3.90 0.40 3.67
CA ASP A 107 -2.90 0.17 2.63
C ASP A 107 -1.53 0.80 2.98
N GLY A 108 -1.38 1.36 4.19
CA GLY A 108 -0.11 1.84 4.74
C GLY A 108 0.27 3.28 4.36
N ILE A 109 -0.67 4.05 3.84
CA ILE A 109 -0.45 5.44 3.44
C ILE A 109 -0.88 6.37 4.59
N PRO A 110 0.01 7.23 5.14
CA PRO A 110 -0.39 8.26 6.09
C PRO A 110 -1.46 9.18 5.50
N VAL A 111 -2.46 9.52 6.31
CA VAL A 111 -3.63 10.31 5.89
C VAL A 111 -3.68 11.62 6.66
N ILE A 112 -3.63 12.75 5.95
CA ILE A 112 -4.01 14.05 6.47
C ILE A 112 -5.52 14.22 6.23
N MET A 113 -6.31 14.25 7.30
CA MET A 113 -7.76 14.39 7.27
C MET A 113 -8.16 15.82 7.64
N ASN A 114 -8.69 16.58 6.67
CA ASN A 114 -9.14 17.96 6.86
C ASN A 114 -10.67 18.04 6.92
N VAL A 115 -11.24 18.06 8.14
CA VAL A 115 -12.69 18.10 8.40
C VAL A 115 -13.27 19.52 8.43
N THR A 116 -12.58 20.51 7.84
CA THR A 116 -13.01 21.93 7.89
C THR A 116 -14.41 22.15 7.34
N ASP A 117 -14.73 21.50 6.21
CA ASP A 117 -16.01 21.63 5.49
C ASP A 117 -17.13 20.74 6.07
N MET A 118 -16.85 19.99 7.16
CA MET A 118 -17.84 19.14 7.83
C MET A 118 -18.54 19.87 8.98
N GLY A 119 -19.84 19.56 9.14
CA GLY A 119 -20.59 19.89 10.36
C GLY A 119 -20.00 19.18 11.59
N GLU A 120 -20.03 19.85 12.74
CA GLU A 120 -19.31 19.44 13.95
C GLU A 120 -19.64 18.01 14.42
N SER A 121 -20.91 17.60 14.29
CA SER A 121 -21.37 16.25 14.62
C SER A 121 -20.73 15.17 13.75
N ASP A 122 -20.63 15.39 12.44
CA ASP A 122 -20.07 14.40 11.51
C ASP A 122 -18.54 14.45 11.51
N ALA A 123 -17.95 15.63 11.72
CA ALA A 123 -16.52 15.78 11.99
C ALA A 123 -16.10 14.95 13.22
N LYS A 124 -16.83 15.08 14.34
CA LYS A 124 -16.59 14.26 15.53
C LYS A 124 -16.74 12.76 15.24
N ARG A 125 -17.82 12.35 14.57
CA ARG A 125 -18.03 10.93 14.22
C ARG A 125 -16.90 10.37 13.35
N LEU A 126 -16.34 11.18 12.45
CA LEU A 126 -15.24 10.78 11.57
C LEU A 126 -13.91 10.69 12.34
N VAL A 127 -13.68 11.56 13.32
CA VAL A 127 -12.55 11.46 14.25
C VAL A 127 -12.69 10.23 15.15
N ASP A 128 -13.88 9.92 15.66
CA ASP A 128 -14.14 8.72 16.47
C ASP A 128 -13.93 7.43 15.63
N PHE A 129 -14.37 7.42 14.37
CA PHE A 129 -14.04 6.34 13.41
C PHE A 129 -12.53 6.20 13.20
N SER A 130 -11.83 7.33 12.99
CA SER A 130 -10.38 7.36 12.79
C SER A 130 -9.63 6.85 14.02
N ALA A 131 -10.08 7.19 15.23
CA ALA A 131 -9.52 6.69 16.48
C ALA A 131 -9.66 5.15 16.59
N GLY A 132 -10.81 4.59 16.22
CA GLY A 132 -11.02 3.14 16.14
C GLY A 132 -10.11 2.46 15.10
N LEU A 133 -9.93 3.09 13.94
CA LEU A 133 -9.08 2.62 12.86
C LEU A 133 -7.59 2.57 13.27
N VAL A 134 -7.04 3.66 13.83
CA VAL A 134 -5.64 3.70 14.27
C VAL A 134 -5.39 2.75 15.44
N PHE A 135 -6.35 2.61 16.37
CA PHE A 135 -6.25 1.65 17.47
C PHE A 135 -6.21 0.20 16.96
N GLY A 136 -7.11 -0.17 16.03
CA GLY A 136 -7.16 -1.51 15.45
C GLY A 136 -5.92 -1.89 14.64
N LEU A 137 -5.26 -0.90 14.01
CA LEU A 137 -4.09 -1.09 13.15
C LEU A 137 -2.76 -0.63 13.80
N ARG A 138 -2.75 -0.34 15.11
CA ARG A 138 -1.58 0.09 15.90
C ARG A 138 -0.86 1.33 15.36
N GLY A 139 -1.59 2.22 14.69
CA GLY A 139 -1.07 3.52 14.28
C GLY A 139 -1.28 4.60 15.34
N SER A 140 -0.99 5.84 14.98
CA SER A 140 -1.24 7.03 15.79
C SER A 140 -2.17 8.02 15.07
N ILE A 141 -2.90 8.81 15.85
CA ILE A 141 -3.65 9.97 15.36
C ILE A 141 -3.17 11.22 16.11
N GLU A 142 -2.85 12.28 15.37
CA GLU A 142 -2.34 13.55 15.88
C GLU A 142 -3.22 14.70 15.37
N ARG A 143 -3.48 15.70 16.22
CA ARG A 143 -4.30 16.87 15.89
C ARG A 143 -3.39 18.02 15.48
N VAL A 144 -3.14 18.16 14.18
CA VAL A 144 -2.24 19.16 13.60
C VAL A 144 -2.80 20.58 13.74
N THR A 145 -4.12 20.77 13.57
CA THR A 145 -4.82 22.04 13.84
C THR A 145 -6.24 21.78 14.37
N ASN A 146 -7.09 22.81 14.45
CA ASN A 146 -8.45 22.66 14.99
C ASN A 146 -9.31 21.61 14.26
N LYS A 147 -9.24 21.59 12.92
CA LYS A 147 -10.02 20.69 12.05
C LYS A 147 -9.14 19.88 11.09
N VAL A 148 -7.85 19.73 11.39
CA VAL A 148 -6.91 18.90 10.60
C VAL A 148 -6.21 17.90 11.50
N PHE A 149 -6.28 16.63 11.12
CA PHE A 149 -5.70 15.50 11.84
C PHE A 149 -4.75 14.72 10.92
N LEU A 150 -3.69 14.17 11.48
CA LEU A 150 -2.76 13.26 10.80
C LEU A 150 -2.95 11.86 11.38
N LEU A 151 -3.21 10.88 10.51
CA LEU A 151 -3.23 9.46 10.85
C LEU A 151 -1.94 8.84 10.29
N SER A 152 -1.11 8.25 11.16
CA SER A 152 0.16 7.61 10.79
C SER A 152 0.12 6.10 11.08
N PRO A 153 0.40 5.23 10.08
CA PRO A 153 0.53 3.78 10.29
C PRO A 153 1.64 3.41 11.28
N SER A 154 1.63 2.17 11.78
CA SER A 154 2.49 1.73 12.90
C SER A 154 4.01 1.83 12.68
N TYR A 155 4.47 2.01 11.43
CA TYR A 155 5.87 2.17 11.05
C TYR A 155 6.25 3.63 10.74
N VAL A 156 5.36 4.59 10.99
CA VAL A 156 5.53 6.01 10.65
C VAL A 156 5.64 6.81 11.94
N GLU A 157 6.86 7.18 12.29
CA GLU A 157 7.10 8.08 13.43
C GLU A 157 6.80 9.53 13.06
N VAL A 158 5.96 10.18 13.87
CA VAL A 158 5.75 11.64 13.80
C VAL A 158 6.62 12.32 14.86
N ILE A 159 7.48 13.21 14.37
CA ILE A 159 8.36 14.06 15.18
C ILE A 159 7.74 15.47 15.20
N GLY A 160 7.14 15.82 16.33
CA GLY A 160 6.55 17.14 16.58
C GLY A 160 6.84 17.58 18.02
N ASP A 161 6.83 18.89 18.28
CA ASP A 161 7.14 19.46 19.60
C ASP A 161 6.06 19.15 20.67
N ASP A 162 4.84 18.83 20.24
CA ASP A 162 3.65 18.75 21.10
C ASP A 162 3.68 17.63 22.14
N LYS A 163 4.49 16.57 21.95
CA LYS A 163 4.71 15.53 22.99
C LYS A 163 5.18 16.13 24.31
N LYS A 164 5.91 17.26 24.27
CA LYS A 164 6.39 17.95 25.49
C LYS A 164 5.26 18.64 26.26
N ALA A 165 4.17 19.06 25.62
CA ALA A 165 3.12 19.84 26.29
C ALA A 165 2.27 19.01 27.26
N SER A 166 1.99 17.74 26.90
CA SER A 166 1.23 16.79 27.73
C SER A 166 1.97 16.42 29.02
N ASP A 167 3.17 15.86 28.89
CA ASP A 167 3.91 15.29 30.02
C ASP A 167 4.36 16.36 31.02
N THR A 168 4.62 17.58 30.52
CA THR A 168 5.03 18.72 31.35
C THR A 168 3.91 19.15 32.32
N GLN A 169 2.64 19.20 31.88
CA GLN A 169 1.54 19.58 32.77
C GLN A 169 1.22 18.49 33.82
N ALA A 170 1.31 17.21 33.45
CA ALA A 170 1.10 16.12 34.40
C ALA A 170 2.17 16.08 35.51
N SER A 171 3.42 16.45 35.19
CA SER A 171 4.54 16.45 36.15
C SER A 171 4.45 17.58 37.17
N PHE A 172 4.00 18.78 36.78
CA PHE A 172 3.97 19.95 37.67
C PHE A 172 2.93 19.89 38.80
N PHE A 173 1.82 19.17 38.62
CA PHE A 173 0.74 19.14 39.63
C PHE A 173 0.98 18.21 40.83
N ASN A 174 2.06 17.42 40.84
CA ASN A 174 2.36 16.43 41.88
C ASN A 174 3.54 16.81 42.81
N GLN A 175 3.92 18.09 42.90
CA GLN A 175 5.08 18.56 43.70
C GLN A 175 4.78 19.76 44.62
N SER A 176 3.56 19.90 45.14
CA SER A 176 3.18 20.93 46.13
C SER A 176 2.12 20.42 47.10
#